data_AF-A0A3C1DA11-F1
#
_entry.id   AF-A0A3C1DA11-F1
#
_cell.length_a   1.000
_cell.length_b   1.000
_cell.length_c   1.000
_cell.angle_alpha   90.00
_cell.angle_beta   90.00
_cell.angle_gamma   90.00
#
_symmetry.space_group_name_H-M   'P 1'
#
loop_
_entity.id
_entity.type
_entity.pdbx_description
1 polymer ?
#
loop_
_entity_poly.entity_id
_entity_poly.type
_entity_poly.pdbx_seq_one_letter_code
_entity_poly.pdbx_strand_id
1 'polypeptide(L)'
;MNSRRTRTSAPRKGEDAQGGARATRMRRQDSTPEAFDEARMGGESDRAMAQAPRRIPIVPIALAIVAIIAIVFFGRICSQAASIDVTVNGKPYTLRGDKTMEVAIKVSGVPVNPGDLISLKGTVLKRDAGNPFYAKVNDAETSDPAYQLHQGDQITLTDGTDIVEEYDAVESPVPYGMSIIGLGAIHTFAKGTDGVMETRTGRLSGDVVEKQTVDPIDASETRFDPDPGDAKIVALTFDDGPSRVYTQDILDILAENDAKATFFCRGLAVENNGTELVRAERDAGHQVCSHSYNNAAAANGEMSNLTPDEQREQVQKSFEILAEALGYQPSRLVRMGSSDMTDWVALNVFDLIDGEIGWTIDTGDWVAMPEEEIYDVLMSVKPGSIVRMHDGGAEQDETVSALKRALPALKKKGFEFVTIDELLERSTPANRNTSGKADAEDSDEAESERSADEAGSSSAAAESGDSAAASESASPAAASSGEDSADGADSDSSPAAGTTP
;
A
#
# COMPACT_ATOMS: atom_id res chain seq x y z
N MET A 1 -35.03 54.00 -9.54
CA MET A 1 -34.72 54.21 -10.97
C MET A 1 -33.59 53.24 -11.35
N ASN A 2 -33.55 52.42 -12.41
CA ASN A 2 -34.39 52.13 -13.58
C ASN A 2 -33.95 50.70 -14.08
N SER A 3 -34.80 49.64 -14.02
CA SER A 3 -35.36 48.81 -15.14
C SER A 3 -34.45 48.58 -16.37
N ARG A 4 -34.39 47.45 -17.11
CA ARG A 4 -35.08 46.13 -17.29
C ARG A 4 -34.25 45.43 -18.41
N ARG A 5 -34.06 44.10 -18.56
CA ARG A 5 -35.01 43.06 -19.03
C ARG A 5 -34.28 41.71 -19.21
N THR A 6 -35.05 40.63 -19.09
CA THR A 6 -34.72 39.19 -19.03
C THR A 6 -34.79 38.45 -20.38
N ARG A 7 -34.18 37.26 -20.48
CA ARG A 7 -34.78 36.05 -21.09
C ARG A 7 -34.04 34.74 -20.81
N THR A 8 -34.83 33.70 -20.55
CA THR A 8 -34.51 32.30 -20.24
C THR A 8 -35.21 31.41 -21.28
N SER A 9 -34.68 30.23 -21.62
CA SER A 9 -35.49 29.12 -22.16
C SER A 9 -34.78 27.76 -22.07
N ALA A 10 -35.49 26.78 -21.50
CA ALA A 10 -35.18 25.34 -21.44
C ALA A 10 -36.21 24.55 -22.32
N PRO A 11 -36.39 23.20 -22.21
CA PRO A 11 -36.20 22.23 -23.29
C PRO A 11 -37.50 21.63 -23.86
N ARG A 12 -37.42 20.71 -24.84
CA ARG A 12 -38.58 19.96 -25.38
C ARG A 12 -38.34 18.45 -25.46
N LYS A 13 -39.35 17.72 -25.00
CA LYS A 13 -39.64 16.27 -25.12
C LYS A 13 -41.12 16.14 -25.54
N GLY A 14 -41.48 15.07 -26.25
CA GLY A 14 -42.84 14.69 -26.66
C GLY A 14 -42.87 14.24 -28.13
N GLU A 15 -43.64 13.26 -28.59
CA GLU A 15 -44.66 12.38 -27.99
C GLU A 15 -45.04 11.32 -29.07
N ASP A 16 -45.79 10.31 -28.65
CA ASP A 16 -46.17 9.06 -29.34
C ASP A 16 -47.03 9.19 -30.61
N ALA A 17 -47.04 8.14 -31.46
CA ALA A 17 -48.29 7.60 -32.04
C ALA A 17 -48.14 6.22 -32.75
N GLN A 18 -49.11 5.38 -32.44
CA GLN A 18 -49.48 4.03 -32.86
C GLN A 18 -49.49 3.67 -34.37
N GLY A 19 -49.24 2.38 -34.64
CA GLY A 19 -50.25 1.52 -35.29
C GLY A 19 -50.01 1.12 -36.75
N GLY A 20 -50.06 -0.19 -37.02
CA GLY A 20 -50.42 -0.70 -38.36
C GLY A 20 -49.62 -1.92 -38.84
N ALA A 21 -50.18 -3.10 -38.62
CA ALA A 21 -49.74 -4.36 -39.20
C ALA A 21 -49.87 -4.38 -40.74
N ARG A 22 -48.97 -5.10 -41.43
CA ARG A 22 -49.35 -6.14 -42.41
C ARG A 22 -48.15 -6.90 -42.96
N ALA A 23 -48.28 -8.21 -42.91
CA ALA A 23 -47.47 -9.17 -43.63
C ALA A 23 -47.75 -9.14 -45.15
N THR A 24 -46.79 -9.77 -45.86
CA THR A 24 -46.96 -10.76 -46.94
C THR A 24 -46.36 -10.36 -48.30
N ARG A 25 -45.48 -11.27 -48.79
CA ARG A 25 -45.43 -11.82 -50.16
C ARG A 25 -44.22 -11.44 -51.07
N MET A 26 -43.27 -12.37 -51.12
CA MET A 26 -42.86 -13.16 -52.31
C MET A 26 -42.66 -12.47 -53.67
N ARG A 27 -41.41 -12.48 -54.18
CA ARG A 27 -40.98 -12.88 -55.56
C ARG A 27 -39.45 -12.62 -55.69
N ARG A 28 -38.58 -13.62 -55.88
CA ARG A 28 -38.17 -14.30 -57.13
C ARG A 28 -37.79 -13.36 -58.29
N GLN A 29 -36.50 -13.29 -58.62
CA GLN A 29 -35.84 -13.68 -59.90
C GLN A 29 -34.46 -13.01 -60.00
N ASP A 30 -33.40 -13.82 -60.04
CA ASP A 30 -32.64 -14.24 -61.24
C ASP A 30 -31.71 -13.14 -61.80
N SER A 31 -30.41 -13.41 -61.72
CA SER A 31 -29.43 -13.07 -62.76
C SER A 31 -28.13 -13.83 -62.51
N THR A 32 -27.98 -14.96 -63.19
CA THR A 32 -26.72 -15.37 -63.85
C THR A 32 -26.62 -14.56 -65.17
N PRO A 33 -25.51 -14.55 -65.96
CA PRO A 33 -24.50 -15.60 -66.09
C PRO A 33 -23.06 -15.13 -66.36
N GLU A 34 -22.12 -16.08 -66.38
CA GLU A 34 -21.23 -16.27 -67.53
C GLU A 34 -20.45 -17.59 -67.42
N ALA A 35 -20.39 -18.29 -68.55
CA ALA A 35 -19.68 -19.52 -68.79
C ALA A 35 -18.83 -19.31 -70.07
N PHE A 36 -17.63 -19.87 -70.10
CA PHE A 36 -16.77 -20.11 -71.29
C PHE A 36 -15.83 -21.27 -70.88
N ASP A 37 -15.44 -22.24 -71.70
CA ASP A 37 -15.92 -22.66 -73.03
C ASP A 37 -15.32 -24.04 -73.39
N GLU A 38 -15.92 -24.59 -74.43
CA GLU A 38 -15.74 -25.81 -75.20
C GLU A 38 -14.32 -26.25 -75.61
N ALA A 39 -14.19 -27.56 -75.83
CA ALA A 39 -13.90 -28.16 -77.16
C ALA A 39 -14.21 -29.69 -77.08
N ARG A 40 -15.13 -30.32 -77.80
CA ARG A 40 -15.56 -30.41 -79.23
C ARG A 40 -14.78 -31.46 -80.05
N MET A 41 -15.58 -32.23 -80.82
CA MET A 41 -15.33 -33.11 -81.99
C MET A 41 -15.57 -34.60 -81.68
N GLY A 42 -16.41 -35.37 -82.38
CA GLY A 42 -17.27 -35.14 -83.55
C GLY A 42 -17.77 -36.49 -84.11
N GLY A 43 -18.89 -36.47 -84.86
CA GLY A 43 -19.41 -37.54 -85.74
C GLY A 43 -20.06 -38.75 -85.03
N GLU A 44 -21.13 -39.40 -85.46
CA GLU A 44 -21.86 -39.42 -86.74
C GLU A 44 -23.25 -40.02 -86.46
N SER A 45 -24.24 -39.66 -87.28
CA SER A 45 -25.61 -40.14 -87.24
C SER A 45 -25.78 -41.47 -87.96
N ASP A 46 -26.46 -42.44 -87.35
CA ASP A 46 -27.15 -43.51 -88.10
C ASP A 46 -28.47 -43.94 -87.45
N ARG A 47 -29.46 -44.16 -88.30
CA ARG A 47 -30.85 -44.48 -87.99
C ARG A 47 -31.06 -45.98 -87.72
N ALA A 48 -32.08 -46.23 -86.88
CA ALA A 48 -32.93 -47.43 -86.78
C ALA A 48 -32.40 -48.66 -86.02
N MET A 49 -33.02 -48.95 -84.86
CA MET A 49 -34.01 -50.03 -84.69
C MET A 49 -34.57 -49.98 -83.26
N ALA A 50 -35.89 -50.06 -83.13
CA ALA A 50 -36.58 -50.15 -81.84
C ALA A 50 -36.19 -51.45 -81.12
N GLN A 51 -35.61 -51.33 -79.91
CA GLN A 51 -35.46 -52.43 -78.97
C GLN A 51 -36.25 -52.13 -77.70
N ALA A 52 -37.00 -53.13 -77.24
CA ALA A 52 -37.94 -53.10 -76.12
C ALA A 52 -37.31 -52.62 -74.80
N PRO A 53 -38.10 -52.04 -73.87
CA PRO A 53 -37.59 -51.53 -72.60
C PRO A 53 -37.03 -52.69 -71.76
N ARG A 54 -35.71 -52.66 -71.50
CA ARG A 54 -35.08 -53.53 -70.51
C ARG A 54 -35.66 -53.18 -69.13
N ARG A 55 -36.53 -54.05 -68.63
CA ARG A 55 -37.00 -54.03 -67.25
C ARG A 55 -35.79 -54.15 -66.33
N ILE A 56 -35.40 -53.05 -65.68
CA ILE A 56 -34.47 -53.12 -64.55
C ILE A 56 -35.16 -54.00 -63.50
N PRO A 57 -34.55 -55.10 -63.08
CA PRO A 57 -35.22 -56.01 -62.16
C PRO A 57 -35.31 -55.29 -60.80
N ILE A 58 -36.50 -54.80 -60.46
CA ILE A 58 -36.81 -54.12 -59.18
C ILE A 58 -36.57 -55.09 -58.00
N VAL A 59 -36.70 -56.39 -58.25
CA VAL A 59 -36.56 -57.46 -57.26
C VAL A 59 -35.14 -57.59 -56.66
N PRO A 60 -34.03 -57.68 -57.43
CA PRO A 60 -32.67 -57.74 -56.87
C PRO A 60 -32.23 -56.44 -56.18
N ILE A 61 -32.71 -55.26 -56.60
CA ILE A 61 -32.39 -53.99 -55.92
C ILE A 61 -33.14 -53.90 -54.57
N ALA A 62 -34.42 -54.27 -54.54
CA ALA A 62 -35.18 -54.35 -53.29
C ALA A 62 -34.62 -55.42 -52.33
N LEU A 63 -34.19 -56.58 -52.85
CA LEU A 63 -33.49 -57.60 -52.05
C LEU A 63 -32.12 -57.12 -51.54
N ALA A 64 -31.37 -56.36 -52.33
CA ALA A 64 -30.10 -55.77 -51.89
C ALA A 64 -30.31 -54.71 -50.81
N ILE A 65 -31.36 -53.87 -50.91
CA ILE A 65 -31.70 -52.88 -49.87
C ILE A 65 -32.19 -53.58 -48.61
N VAL A 66 -33.04 -54.60 -48.71
CA VAL A 66 -33.45 -55.41 -47.55
C VAL A 66 -32.28 -56.16 -46.95
N ALA A 67 -31.35 -56.67 -47.76
CA ALA A 67 -30.12 -57.31 -47.27
C ALA A 67 -29.18 -56.29 -46.62
N ILE A 68 -29.03 -55.08 -47.13
CA ILE A 68 -28.23 -54.02 -46.50
C ILE A 68 -28.90 -53.56 -45.20
N ILE A 69 -30.22 -53.37 -45.19
CA ILE A 69 -30.95 -53.05 -43.95
C ILE A 69 -30.82 -54.21 -42.97
N ALA A 70 -30.94 -55.46 -43.40
CA ALA A 70 -30.73 -56.62 -42.54
C ALA A 70 -29.28 -56.74 -42.07
N ILE A 71 -28.27 -56.43 -42.89
CA ILE A 71 -26.85 -56.45 -42.51
C ILE A 71 -26.53 -55.29 -41.56
N VAL A 72 -27.11 -54.11 -41.76
CA VAL A 72 -26.95 -52.96 -40.86
C VAL A 72 -27.71 -53.18 -39.56
N PHE A 73 -28.89 -53.78 -39.61
CA PHE A 73 -29.73 -54.10 -38.46
C PHE A 73 -29.15 -55.26 -37.66
N PHE A 74 -28.73 -56.34 -38.32
CA PHE A 74 -28.04 -57.49 -37.73
C PHE A 74 -26.62 -57.11 -37.28
N GLY A 75 -25.92 -56.25 -38.01
CA GLY A 75 -24.65 -55.65 -37.61
C GLY A 75 -24.79 -54.78 -36.37
N ARG A 76 -25.87 -53.98 -36.27
CA ARG A 76 -26.23 -53.24 -35.03
C ARG A 76 -26.58 -54.16 -33.87
N ILE A 77 -27.29 -55.26 -34.12
CA ILE A 77 -27.64 -56.27 -33.10
C ILE A 77 -26.38 -56.98 -32.61
N CYS A 78 -25.49 -57.41 -33.52
CA CYS A 78 -24.22 -58.05 -33.17
C CYS A 78 -23.24 -57.08 -32.50
N SER A 79 -23.19 -55.81 -32.90
CA SER A 79 -22.31 -54.82 -32.26
C SER A 79 -22.77 -54.45 -30.84
N GLN A 80 -24.09 -54.47 -30.58
CA GLN A 80 -24.64 -54.34 -29.23
C GLN A 80 -24.41 -55.59 -28.38
N ALA A 81 -24.27 -56.76 -28.99
CA ALA A 81 -23.93 -58.01 -28.29
C ALA A 81 -22.42 -58.15 -27.96
N ALA A 82 -21.56 -57.35 -28.61
CA ALA A 82 -20.10 -57.42 -28.40
C ALA A 82 -19.69 -56.75 -27.08
N SER A 83 -19.04 -57.51 -26.21
CA SER A 83 -18.45 -56.99 -24.96
C SER A 83 -17.18 -56.21 -25.22
N ILE A 84 -16.85 -55.28 -24.32
CA ILE A 84 -15.54 -54.65 -24.28
C ILE A 84 -14.82 -54.91 -22.97
N ASP A 85 -13.49 -54.97 -22.98
CA ASP A 85 -12.67 -55.02 -21.77
C ASP A 85 -12.10 -53.64 -21.48
N VAL A 86 -12.24 -53.20 -20.24
CA VAL A 86 -11.71 -51.93 -19.73
C VAL A 86 -10.94 -52.20 -18.44
N THR A 87 -10.09 -51.29 -18.01
CA THR A 87 -9.42 -51.37 -16.71
C THR A 87 -9.95 -50.24 -15.83
N VAL A 88 -10.55 -50.54 -14.67
CA VAL A 88 -11.00 -49.52 -13.71
C VAL A 88 -10.11 -49.60 -12.46
N ASN A 89 -9.44 -48.50 -12.11
CA ASN A 89 -8.49 -48.40 -11.00
C ASN A 89 -7.47 -49.55 -10.98
N GLY A 90 -6.93 -49.89 -12.17
CA GLY A 90 -5.93 -50.94 -12.35
C GLY A 90 -6.48 -52.38 -12.41
N LYS A 91 -7.79 -52.60 -12.30
CA LYS A 91 -8.43 -53.93 -12.37
C LYS A 91 -9.22 -54.10 -13.67
N PRO A 92 -9.07 -55.24 -14.39
CA PRO A 92 -9.78 -55.47 -15.64
C PRO A 92 -11.25 -55.85 -15.41
N TYR A 93 -12.14 -55.32 -16.23
CA TYR A 93 -13.57 -55.62 -16.23
C TYR A 93 -14.09 -55.74 -17.67
N THR A 94 -15.03 -56.67 -17.87
CA THR A 94 -15.71 -56.85 -19.16
C THR A 94 -17.11 -56.27 -19.09
N LEU A 95 -17.39 -55.26 -19.91
CA LEU A 95 -18.70 -54.62 -20.02
C LEU A 95 -19.54 -55.32 -21.09
N ARG A 96 -20.77 -55.70 -20.75
CA ARG A 96 -21.74 -56.34 -21.66
C ARG A 96 -22.98 -55.45 -21.77
N GLY A 97 -23.46 -55.22 -23.00
CA GLY A 97 -24.57 -54.30 -23.26
C GLY A 97 -24.07 -52.87 -23.49
N ASP A 98 -24.65 -51.90 -22.78
CA ASP A 98 -24.26 -50.48 -22.88
C ASP A 98 -22.81 -50.27 -22.40
N LYS A 99 -22.04 -49.49 -23.15
CA LYS A 99 -20.59 -49.32 -22.99
C LYS A 99 -20.28 -47.95 -22.40
N THR A 100 -20.97 -47.62 -21.31
CA THR A 100 -20.87 -46.30 -20.69
C THR A 100 -20.08 -46.33 -19.39
N MET A 101 -19.61 -45.16 -18.97
CA MET A 101 -19.00 -44.96 -17.65
C MET A 101 -19.89 -45.47 -16.51
N GLU A 102 -21.20 -45.22 -16.57
CA GLU A 102 -22.17 -45.72 -15.59
C GLU A 102 -22.14 -47.25 -15.45
N VAL A 103 -22.05 -47.98 -16.57
CA VAL A 103 -21.96 -49.44 -16.57
C VAL A 103 -20.61 -49.90 -16.01
N ALA A 104 -19.51 -49.21 -16.34
CA ALA A 104 -18.18 -49.51 -15.80
C ALA A 104 -18.13 -49.35 -14.28
N ILE A 105 -18.71 -48.28 -13.74
CA ILE A 105 -18.83 -48.04 -12.29
C ILE A 105 -19.65 -49.16 -11.64
N LYS A 106 -20.83 -49.46 -12.20
CA LYS A 106 -21.73 -50.50 -11.66
C LYS A 106 -21.11 -51.90 -11.65
N VAL A 107 -20.42 -52.29 -12.72
CA VAL A 107 -19.79 -53.62 -12.84
C VAL A 107 -18.52 -53.70 -12.00
N SER A 108 -17.75 -52.62 -11.90
CA SER A 108 -16.53 -52.61 -11.08
C SER A 108 -16.83 -52.71 -9.58
N GLY A 109 -18.00 -52.23 -9.16
CA GLY A 109 -18.39 -52.15 -7.75
C GLY A 109 -17.55 -51.15 -6.95
N VAL A 110 -16.76 -50.32 -7.64
CA VAL A 110 -15.98 -49.24 -7.02
C VAL A 110 -16.98 -48.17 -6.58
N PRO A 111 -17.07 -47.87 -5.27
CA PRO A 111 -17.90 -46.76 -4.83
C PRO A 111 -17.32 -45.46 -5.39
N VAL A 112 -18.19 -44.65 -5.97
CA VAL A 112 -17.89 -43.27 -6.35
C VAL A 112 -18.93 -42.39 -5.70
N ASN A 113 -18.51 -41.59 -4.72
CA ASN A 113 -19.40 -40.72 -3.98
C ASN A 113 -19.33 -39.32 -4.59
N PRO A 114 -20.47 -38.66 -4.87
CA PRO A 114 -20.45 -37.23 -5.09
C PRO A 114 -19.90 -36.51 -3.85
N GLY A 115 -19.35 -35.32 -4.05
CA GLY A 115 -19.01 -34.46 -2.91
C GLY A 115 -20.28 -34.00 -2.18
N ASP A 116 -20.08 -33.32 -1.05
CA ASP A 116 -21.15 -32.70 -0.26
C ASP A 116 -21.26 -31.19 -0.56
N LEU A 117 -22.44 -30.61 -0.31
CA LEU A 117 -22.59 -29.17 -0.17
C LEU A 117 -22.22 -28.80 1.27
N ILE A 118 -21.19 -28.00 1.44
CA ILE A 118 -20.65 -27.62 2.75
C ILE A 118 -20.80 -26.11 3.01
N SER A 119 -20.88 -25.73 4.28
CA SER A 119 -20.92 -24.33 4.69
C SER A 119 -19.55 -23.66 4.56
N LEU A 120 -19.50 -22.34 4.73
CA LEU A 120 -18.24 -21.60 4.76
C LEU A 120 -17.25 -22.10 5.84
N LYS A 121 -17.74 -22.75 6.91
CA LYS A 121 -16.91 -23.37 7.97
C LYS A 121 -16.69 -24.88 7.79
N GLY A 122 -17.07 -25.43 6.65
CA GLY A 122 -16.92 -26.85 6.33
C GLY A 122 -17.97 -27.77 6.96
N THR A 123 -19.07 -27.23 7.48
CA THR A 123 -20.17 -28.07 7.98
C THR A 123 -20.98 -28.61 6.80
N VAL A 124 -21.22 -29.92 6.75
CA VAL A 124 -22.07 -30.51 5.70
C VAL A 124 -23.50 -29.99 5.83
N LEU A 125 -23.95 -29.25 4.82
CA LEU A 125 -25.31 -28.71 4.72
C LEU A 125 -26.24 -29.69 4.00
N LYS A 126 -25.73 -30.35 2.95
CA LYS A 126 -26.47 -31.38 2.21
C LYS A 126 -25.51 -32.40 1.62
N ARG A 127 -25.78 -33.69 1.89
CA ARG A 127 -25.00 -34.80 1.34
C ARG A 127 -25.24 -34.99 -0.15
N ASP A 128 -24.22 -35.48 -0.84
CA ASP A 128 -24.23 -35.83 -2.27
C ASP A 128 -24.64 -34.66 -3.18
N ALA A 129 -24.39 -33.42 -2.73
CA ALA A 129 -24.78 -32.18 -3.40
C ALA A 129 -23.58 -31.30 -3.82
N GLY A 130 -22.38 -31.86 -3.76
CA GLY A 130 -21.15 -31.29 -4.30
C GLY A 130 -20.94 -31.67 -5.76
N ASN A 131 -19.68 -31.62 -6.22
CA ASN A 131 -19.35 -32.03 -7.57
C ASN A 131 -19.56 -33.55 -7.74
N PRO A 132 -20.02 -34.02 -8.91
CA PRO A 132 -20.09 -35.45 -9.19
C PRO A 132 -18.67 -36.05 -9.17
N PHE A 133 -18.61 -37.39 -9.15
CA PHE A 133 -17.35 -38.12 -9.31
C PHE A 133 -16.61 -37.66 -10.59
N TYR A 134 -15.29 -37.78 -10.57
CA TYR A 134 -14.48 -37.56 -11.76
C TYR A 134 -13.85 -38.87 -12.22
N ALA A 135 -13.70 -39.00 -13.54
CA ALA A 135 -13.04 -40.13 -14.17
C ALA A 135 -12.00 -39.65 -15.17
N LYS A 136 -10.81 -40.26 -15.13
CA LYS A 136 -9.81 -40.11 -16.18
C LYS A 136 -9.83 -41.36 -17.06
N VAL A 137 -10.22 -41.22 -18.32
CA VAL A 137 -10.23 -42.29 -19.32
C VAL A 137 -9.00 -42.12 -20.22
N ASN A 138 -8.03 -43.00 -20.02
CA ASN A 138 -6.66 -42.91 -20.52
C ASN A 138 -6.03 -41.60 -20.04
N ASP A 139 -6.11 -40.54 -20.86
CA ASP A 139 -5.67 -39.19 -20.51
C ASP A 139 -6.74 -38.10 -20.58
N ALA A 140 -7.97 -38.46 -20.97
CA ALA A 140 -9.09 -37.53 -21.07
C ALA A 140 -9.93 -37.54 -19.78
N GLU A 141 -10.21 -36.35 -19.24
CA GLU A 141 -11.08 -36.19 -18.08
C GLU A 141 -12.56 -36.15 -18.49
N THR A 142 -13.41 -36.81 -17.71
CA THR A 142 -14.85 -36.79 -17.86
C THR A 142 -15.56 -37.00 -16.53
N SER A 143 -16.70 -36.36 -16.34
CA SER A 143 -17.66 -36.62 -15.26
C SER A 143 -19.02 -37.06 -15.81
N ASP A 144 -19.11 -37.33 -17.11
CA ASP A 144 -20.36 -37.73 -17.77
C ASP A 144 -20.60 -39.24 -17.56
N PRO A 145 -21.66 -39.65 -16.83
CA PRO A 145 -22.00 -41.06 -16.65
C PRO A 145 -22.33 -41.75 -17.99
N ALA A 146 -22.76 -41.01 -19.00
CA ALA A 146 -23.06 -41.51 -20.34
C ALA A 146 -21.84 -41.56 -21.27
N TYR A 147 -20.65 -41.18 -20.79
CA TYR A 147 -19.42 -41.21 -21.58
C TYR A 147 -19.20 -42.60 -22.18
N GLN A 148 -18.98 -42.64 -23.50
CA GLN A 148 -18.83 -43.89 -24.25
C GLN A 148 -17.41 -44.43 -24.15
N LEU A 149 -17.30 -45.65 -23.64
CA LEU A 149 -16.05 -46.38 -23.45
C LEU A 149 -15.75 -47.29 -24.63
N HIS A 150 -14.46 -47.51 -24.86
CA HIS A 150 -13.92 -48.32 -25.94
C HIS A 150 -13.08 -49.47 -25.38
N GLN A 151 -12.82 -50.46 -26.23
CA GLN A 151 -11.97 -51.60 -25.88
C GLN A 151 -10.59 -51.12 -25.44
N GLY A 152 -10.15 -51.57 -24.27
CA GLY A 152 -8.83 -51.31 -23.72
C GLY A 152 -8.71 -50.02 -22.91
N ASP A 153 -9.79 -49.24 -22.76
CA ASP A 153 -9.76 -47.99 -21.99
C ASP A 153 -9.30 -48.23 -20.54
N GLN A 154 -8.38 -47.38 -20.07
CA GLN A 154 -7.94 -47.32 -18.69
C GLN A 154 -8.68 -46.21 -17.97
N ILE A 155 -9.37 -46.52 -16.89
CA ILE A 155 -10.27 -45.64 -16.18
C ILE A 155 -9.75 -45.49 -14.76
N THR A 156 -9.44 -44.26 -14.35
CA THR A 156 -9.21 -43.93 -12.95
C THR A 156 -10.43 -43.18 -12.44
N LEU A 157 -11.15 -43.80 -11.50
CA LEU A 157 -12.29 -43.20 -10.82
C LEU A 157 -11.84 -42.53 -9.54
N THR A 158 -12.41 -41.38 -9.23
CA THR A 158 -12.22 -40.73 -7.94
C THR A 158 -13.50 -40.02 -7.50
N ASP A 159 -13.68 -39.95 -6.19
CA ASP A 159 -14.82 -39.28 -5.57
C ASP A 159 -14.92 -37.81 -5.99
N GLY A 160 -16.16 -37.31 -5.95
CA GLY A 160 -16.46 -35.91 -6.19
C GLY A 160 -15.89 -35.03 -5.08
N THR A 161 -15.74 -33.74 -5.38
CA THR A 161 -15.27 -32.74 -4.42
C THR A 161 -16.42 -31.94 -3.85
N ASP A 162 -16.31 -31.55 -2.59
CA ASP A 162 -17.32 -30.72 -1.93
C ASP A 162 -17.45 -29.37 -2.66
N ILE A 163 -18.68 -28.86 -2.69
CA ILE A 163 -18.98 -27.49 -3.13
C ILE A 163 -19.27 -26.68 -1.87
N VAL A 164 -18.60 -25.55 -1.73
CA VAL A 164 -18.93 -24.57 -0.69
C VAL A 164 -20.19 -23.81 -1.11
N GLU A 165 -21.12 -23.59 -0.18
CA GLU A 165 -22.34 -22.81 -0.43
C GLU A 165 -22.07 -21.45 -1.08
N GLU A 166 -23.05 -20.91 -1.80
CA GLU A 166 -23.00 -19.52 -2.24
C GLU A 166 -22.99 -18.57 -1.03
N TYR A 167 -22.31 -17.43 -1.19
CA TYR A 167 -22.18 -16.43 -0.14
C TYR A 167 -22.32 -15.02 -0.72
N ASP A 168 -22.72 -14.09 0.15
CA ASP A 168 -22.55 -12.66 -0.08
C ASP A 168 -21.23 -12.20 0.54
N ALA A 169 -20.56 -11.24 -0.10
CA ALA A 169 -19.26 -10.73 0.33
C ALA A 169 -19.29 -9.21 0.45
N VAL A 170 -18.68 -8.70 1.51
CA VAL A 170 -18.44 -7.27 1.72
C VAL A 170 -16.96 -7.08 2.00
N GLU A 171 -16.33 -6.15 1.28
CA GLU A 171 -14.93 -5.79 1.50
C GLU A 171 -14.83 -4.62 2.49
N SER A 172 -13.82 -4.68 3.35
CA SER A 172 -13.42 -3.60 4.23
C SER A 172 -11.89 -3.43 4.23
N PRO A 173 -11.38 -2.20 4.41
CA PRO A 173 -9.94 -1.96 4.47
C PRO A 173 -9.34 -2.51 5.76
N VAL A 174 -8.12 -3.05 5.67
CA VAL A 174 -7.28 -3.37 6.82
C VAL A 174 -6.17 -2.32 6.87
N PRO A 175 -6.18 -1.39 7.86
CA PRO A 175 -5.19 -0.32 7.93
C PRO A 175 -3.76 -0.86 7.98
N TYR A 176 -2.85 -0.23 7.26
CA TYR A 176 -1.42 -0.51 7.37
C TYR A 176 -0.79 0.06 8.65
N GLY A 177 0.33 -0.51 9.09
CA GLY A 177 1.15 0.00 10.19
C GLY A 177 2.30 0.90 9.73
N MET A 178 3.13 1.36 10.68
CA MET A 178 4.35 2.13 10.39
C MET A 178 5.59 1.40 10.88
N SER A 179 6.63 1.37 10.05
CA SER A 179 7.95 0.82 10.38
C SER A 179 9.02 1.91 10.33
N ILE A 180 9.80 2.07 11.40
CA ILE A 180 10.98 2.96 11.42
C ILE A 180 12.23 2.15 11.09
N ILE A 181 13.02 2.65 10.14
CA ILE A 181 14.24 2.01 9.64
C ILE A 181 15.41 2.95 9.89
N GLY A 182 16.40 2.50 10.67
CA GLY A 182 17.62 3.26 10.94
C GLY A 182 17.48 4.34 12.01
N LEU A 183 18.51 5.18 12.11
CA LEU A 183 18.62 6.31 13.04
C LEU A 183 19.39 7.43 12.34
N GLY A 184 19.01 8.67 12.60
CA GLY A 184 19.75 9.85 12.14
C GLY A 184 18.87 11.06 11.95
N ALA A 185 19.49 12.17 11.56
CA ALA A 185 18.85 13.48 11.48
C ALA A 185 17.96 13.69 10.24
N ILE A 186 18.03 12.84 9.21
CA ILE A 186 17.20 12.97 8.01
C ILE A 186 16.17 11.86 8.01
N HIS A 187 14.90 12.24 7.98
CA HIS A 187 13.77 11.32 7.97
C HIS A 187 13.08 11.38 6.60
N THR A 188 12.92 10.23 5.95
CA THR A 188 12.23 10.09 4.66
C THR A 188 11.10 9.10 4.79
N PHE A 189 9.99 9.32 4.07
CA PHE A 189 8.77 8.55 4.26
C PHE A 189 8.36 7.82 2.98
N ALA A 190 7.93 6.57 3.12
CA ALA A 190 7.29 5.79 2.07
C ALA A 190 5.86 5.44 2.48
N LYS A 191 4.92 5.62 1.55
CA LYS A 191 3.50 5.36 1.76
C LYS A 191 3.21 3.87 1.88
N GLY A 192 2.49 3.49 2.93
CA GLY A 192 1.87 2.17 3.06
C GLY A 192 0.60 2.04 2.22
N THR A 193 0.11 0.82 2.06
CA THR A 193 -1.16 0.54 1.40
C THR A 193 -2.00 -0.39 2.27
N ASP A 194 -3.25 -0.01 2.50
CA ASP A 194 -4.19 -0.83 3.26
C ASP A 194 -4.36 -2.20 2.60
N GLY A 195 -4.52 -3.22 3.44
CA GLY A 195 -4.97 -4.54 3.03
C GLY A 195 -6.47 -4.57 2.79
N VAL A 196 -6.97 -5.75 2.42
CA VAL A 196 -8.40 -5.97 2.17
C VAL A 196 -8.86 -7.19 2.95
N MET A 197 -9.90 -7.00 3.76
CA MET A 197 -10.63 -8.06 4.44
C MET A 197 -11.95 -8.28 3.72
N GLU A 198 -12.25 -9.53 3.39
CA GLU A 198 -13.55 -9.92 2.85
C GLU A 198 -14.35 -10.65 3.94
N THR A 199 -15.46 -10.05 4.36
CA THR A 199 -16.44 -10.70 5.23
C THR A 199 -17.47 -11.43 4.36
N ARG A 200 -17.44 -12.76 4.39
CA ARG A 200 -18.35 -13.64 3.64
C ARG A 200 -19.47 -14.13 4.54
N THR A 201 -20.70 -14.06 4.05
CA THR A 201 -21.88 -14.61 4.74
C THR A 201 -22.53 -15.70 3.89
N GLY A 202 -22.54 -16.93 4.39
CA GLY A 202 -23.14 -18.07 3.70
C GLY A 202 -24.64 -17.91 3.56
N ARG A 203 -25.18 -18.08 2.35
CA ARG A 203 -26.60 -17.84 2.06
C ARG A 203 -27.53 -18.88 2.65
N LEU A 204 -27.03 -20.08 2.92
CA LEU A 204 -27.84 -21.18 3.47
C LEU A 204 -27.57 -21.36 4.96
N SER A 205 -26.30 -21.38 5.37
CA SER A 205 -25.92 -21.60 6.77
C SER A 205 -26.04 -20.35 7.64
N GLY A 206 -25.89 -19.16 7.06
CA GLY A 206 -25.68 -17.91 7.79
C GLY A 206 -24.27 -17.81 8.42
N ASP A 207 -23.35 -18.72 8.10
CA ASP A 207 -21.97 -18.66 8.59
C ASP A 207 -21.30 -17.38 8.10
N VAL A 208 -20.67 -16.67 9.03
CA VAL A 208 -19.80 -15.54 8.73
C VAL A 208 -18.34 -16.01 8.88
N VAL A 209 -17.56 -15.77 7.84
CA VAL A 209 -16.10 -15.97 7.85
C VAL A 209 -15.42 -14.73 7.29
N GLU A 210 -14.33 -14.34 7.92
CA GLU A 210 -13.47 -13.25 7.46
C GLU A 210 -12.25 -13.85 6.79
N LYS A 211 -11.87 -13.30 5.64
CA LYS A 211 -10.69 -13.71 4.91
C LYS A 211 -9.93 -12.48 4.44
N GLN A 212 -8.69 -12.35 4.89
CA GLN A 212 -7.77 -11.37 4.33
C GLN A 212 -7.41 -11.80 2.90
N THR A 213 -7.74 -10.95 1.94
CA THR A 213 -7.51 -11.19 0.50
C THR A 213 -6.29 -10.44 0.00
N VAL A 214 -5.94 -9.33 0.65
CA VAL A 214 -4.74 -8.53 0.39
C VAL A 214 -4.11 -8.17 1.73
N ASP A 215 -2.81 -8.47 1.88
CA ASP A 215 -2.05 -8.09 3.06
C ASP A 215 -1.73 -6.58 3.02
N PRO A 216 -1.81 -5.85 4.15
CA PRO A 216 -1.36 -4.47 4.20
C PRO A 216 0.15 -4.38 3.96
N ILE A 217 0.58 -3.29 3.33
CA ILE A 217 1.99 -2.91 3.22
C ILE A 217 2.21 -1.72 4.13
N ASP A 218 3.06 -1.87 5.13
CA ASP A 218 3.34 -0.80 6.09
C ASP A 218 3.96 0.42 5.41
N ALA A 219 3.61 1.59 5.93
CA ALA A 219 4.39 2.79 5.68
C ALA A 219 5.76 2.64 6.34
N SER A 220 6.77 3.29 5.77
CA SER A 220 8.10 3.27 6.37
C SER A 220 8.67 4.66 6.52
N GLU A 221 9.28 4.94 7.67
CA GLU A 221 10.15 6.08 7.88
C GLU A 221 11.60 5.59 7.88
N THR A 222 12.43 6.09 6.99
CA THR A 222 13.87 5.81 6.97
C THR A 222 14.63 7.00 7.55
N ARG A 223 15.41 6.74 8.60
CA ARG A 223 16.22 7.73 9.32
C ARG A 223 17.71 7.48 9.07
N PHE A 224 18.46 8.52 8.71
CA PHE A 224 19.90 8.44 8.49
C PHE A 224 20.58 9.79 8.72
N ASP A 225 21.89 9.77 8.99
CA ASP A 225 22.71 10.98 8.96
C ASP A 225 23.35 11.13 7.57
N PRO A 226 23.65 12.35 7.11
CA PRO A 226 24.39 12.54 5.87
C PRO A 226 25.88 12.21 6.08
N ASP A 227 26.44 11.37 5.20
CA ASP A 227 27.87 11.11 5.10
C ASP A 227 28.45 11.72 3.81
N PRO A 228 29.12 12.88 3.89
CA PRO A 228 29.79 13.52 2.76
C PRO A 228 31.20 12.95 2.49
N GLY A 229 31.59 11.85 3.16
CA GLY A 229 32.94 11.31 3.12
C GLY A 229 33.96 12.31 3.66
N ASP A 230 35.01 12.57 2.87
CA ASP A 230 36.08 13.50 3.26
C ASP A 230 35.72 14.99 3.08
N ALA A 231 34.58 15.31 2.45
CA ALA A 231 34.19 16.69 2.19
C ALA A 231 33.75 17.39 3.48
N LYS A 232 34.45 18.46 3.84
CA LYS A 232 34.17 19.28 5.04
C LYS A 232 32.98 20.23 4.83
N ILE A 233 31.82 19.68 4.53
CA ILE A 233 30.58 20.45 4.41
C ILE A 233 29.74 20.33 5.67
N VAL A 234 29.08 21.42 6.06
CA VAL A 234 28.15 21.49 7.19
C VAL A 234 26.92 22.30 6.79
N ALA A 235 25.76 21.91 7.30
CA ALA A 235 24.53 22.66 7.12
C ALA A 235 24.20 23.47 8.38
N LEU A 236 24.23 24.79 8.25
CA LEU A 236 23.71 25.70 9.26
C LEU A 236 22.21 25.83 9.07
N THR A 237 21.44 25.58 10.13
CA THR A 237 19.98 25.65 10.07
C THR A 237 19.43 26.56 11.16
N PHE A 238 18.43 27.37 10.80
CA PHE A 238 17.82 28.37 11.68
C PHE A 238 16.31 28.15 11.76
N ASP A 239 15.80 28.02 12.98
CA ASP A 239 14.38 27.77 13.25
C ASP A 239 13.66 29.05 13.76
N ASP A 240 12.33 29.03 13.65
CA ASP A 240 11.35 29.99 14.21
C ASP A 240 11.22 31.37 13.57
N GLY A 241 12.14 31.73 12.66
CA GLY A 241 12.11 32.96 11.89
C GLY A 241 11.03 33.04 10.80
N PRO A 242 11.04 34.14 10.03
CA PRO A 242 12.00 35.24 10.14
C PRO A 242 11.67 36.20 11.30
N SER A 243 12.70 36.68 11.98
CA SER A 243 12.67 37.75 12.99
C SER A 243 13.14 39.09 12.41
N ARG A 244 12.39 40.15 12.69
CA ARG A 244 12.79 41.53 12.35
C ARG A 244 14.02 42.04 13.10
N VAL A 245 14.44 41.33 14.14
CA VAL A 245 15.58 41.73 14.98
C VAL A 245 16.84 40.98 14.56
N TYR A 246 16.75 39.68 14.28
CA TYR A 246 17.95 38.83 14.15
C TYR A 246 18.20 38.30 12.75
N THR A 247 17.17 38.03 11.94
CA THR A 247 17.35 37.38 10.63
C THR A 247 18.28 38.17 9.72
N GLN A 248 18.11 39.50 9.64
CA GLN A 248 18.99 40.32 8.79
C GLN A 248 20.45 40.32 9.29
N ASP A 249 20.68 40.41 10.60
CA ASP A 249 22.04 40.34 11.15
C ASP A 249 22.70 39.00 10.84
N ILE A 250 21.94 37.90 10.90
CA ILE A 250 22.41 36.56 10.53
C ILE A 250 22.72 36.50 9.03
N LEU A 251 21.86 37.03 8.16
CA LEU A 251 22.10 37.09 6.72
C LEU A 251 23.38 37.85 6.39
N ASP A 252 23.63 38.98 7.06
CA ASP A 252 24.84 39.78 6.87
C ASP A 252 26.10 38.99 7.27
N ILE A 253 26.06 38.29 8.42
CA ILE A 253 27.15 37.44 8.89
C ILE A 253 27.42 36.28 7.92
N LEU A 254 26.36 35.63 7.41
CA LEU A 254 26.50 34.55 6.43
C LEU A 254 27.13 35.06 5.13
N ALA A 255 26.70 36.23 4.64
CA ALA A 255 27.25 36.86 3.45
C ALA A 255 28.75 37.22 3.60
N GLU A 256 29.15 37.78 4.75
CA GLU A 256 30.56 38.06 5.06
C GLU A 256 31.45 36.81 5.03
N ASN A 257 30.84 35.65 5.29
CA ASN A 257 31.54 34.36 5.35
C ASN A 257 31.37 33.50 4.10
N ASP A 258 30.69 33.98 3.05
CA ASP A 258 30.36 33.18 1.86
C ASP A 258 29.66 31.86 2.23
N ALA A 259 28.75 31.95 3.21
CA ALA A 259 28.06 30.80 3.79
C ALA A 259 26.63 30.70 3.25
N LYS A 260 26.21 29.49 2.89
CA LYS A 260 24.78 29.16 2.70
C LYS A 260 24.23 28.49 3.95
N ALA A 261 22.92 28.59 4.09
CA ALA A 261 22.18 28.12 5.26
C ALA A 261 20.76 27.73 4.85
N THR A 262 20.06 27.04 5.74
CA THR A 262 18.65 26.68 5.58
C THR A 262 17.82 27.32 6.69
N PHE A 263 16.81 28.09 6.33
CA PHE A 263 15.89 28.74 7.25
C PHE A 263 14.58 27.94 7.28
N PHE A 264 14.23 27.39 8.43
CA PHE A 264 12.93 26.76 8.69
C PHE A 264 12.00 27.83 9.25
N CYS A 265 11.21 28.44 8.36
CA CYS A 265 10.38 29.59 8.69
C CYS A 265 8.98 29.16 9.17
N ARG A 266 8.46 29.84 10.19
CA ARG A 266 7.06 29.69 10.60
C ARG A 266 6.18 30.53 9.69
N GLY A 267 5.13 29.93 9.13
CA GLY A 267 4.17 30.66 8.29
C GLY A 267 3.59 31.91 8.96
N LEU A 268 3.30 31.85 10.27
CA LEU A 268 2.83 32.98 11.05
C LEU A 268 3.87 34.12 11.13
N ALA A 269 5.16 33.79 11.26
CA ALA A 269 6.20 34.81 11.29
C ALA A 269 6.30 35.53 9.93
N VAL A 270 6.13 34.79 8.84
CA VAL A 270 6.08 35.35 7.49
C VAL A 270 4.87 36.27 7.29
N GLU A 271 3.66 35.84 7.68
CA GLU A 271 2.45 36.67 7.66
C GLU A 271 2.58 37.94 8.53
N ASN A 272 3.27 37.83 9.68
CA ASN A 272 3.47 38.93 10.62
C ASN A 272 4.64 39.86 10.25
N ASN A 273 4.67 40.30 8.98
CA ASN A 273 5.67 41.18 8.38
C ASN A 273 7.06 40.54 8.20
N GLY A 274 7.11 39.23 7.92
CA GLY A 274 8.33 38.49 7.61
C GLY A 274 8.61 38.33 6.10
N THR A 275 7.64 38.66 5.23
CA THR A 275 7.73 38.41 3.78
C THR A 275 8.99 38.95 3.13
N GLU A 276 9.41 40.18 3.45
CA GLU A 276 10.62 40.76 2.84
C GLU A 276 11.91 40.10 3.36
N LEU A 277 11.91 39.54 4.57
CA LEU A 277 13.05 38.79 5.10
C LEU A 277 13.16 37.41 4.44
N VAL A 278 12.05 36.70 4.22
CA VAL A 278 12.05 35.46 3.43
C VAL A 278 12.56 35.68 2.01
N ARG A 279 12.19 36.82 1.40
CA ARG A 279 12.74 37.20 0.10
C ARG A 279 14.23 37.50 0.18
N ALA A 280 14.70 38.14 1.24
CA ALA A 280 16.13 38.39 1.45
C ALA A 280 16.91 37.08 1.64
N GLU A 281 16.38 36.12 2.40
CA GLU A 281 16.94 34.76 2.54
C GLU A 281 17.10 34.10 1.17
N ARG A 282 16.03 34.08 0.37
CA ARG A 282 16.03 33.57 -1.00
C ARG A 282 17.05 34.30 -1.89
N ASP A 283 17.03 35.62 -1.90
CA ASP A 283 17.84 36.45 -2.80
C ASP A 283 19.33 36.35 -2.48
N ALA A 284 19.66 36.08 -1.22
CA ALA A 284 21.02 35.74 -0.78
C ALA A 284 21.41 34.28 -1.08
N GLY A 285 20.51 33.48 -1.65
CA GLY A 285 20.76 32.09 -2.07
C GLY A 285 20.69 31.07 -0.93
N HIS A 286 20.00 31.39 0.16
CA HIS A 286 19.72 30.43 1.22
C HIS A 286 18.51 29.57 0.85
N GLN A 287 18.43 28.39 1.45
CA GLN A 287 17.26 27.53 1.34
C GLN A 287 16.21 27.98 2.36
N VAL A 288 14.95 28.03 1.92
CA VAL A 288 13.80 28.32 2.78
C VAL A 288 12.89 27.10 2.80
N CYS A 289 12.63 26.62 4.01
CA CYS A 289 11.83 25.45 4.32
C CYS A 289 10.73 25.81 5.34
N SER A 290 9.75 24.93 5.50
CA SER A 290 8.65 25.14 6.45
C SER A 290 9.01 24.65 7.85
N HIS A 291 8.67 25.47 8.86
CA HIS A 291 8.63 25.10 10.27
C HIS A 291 7.19 25.04 10.80
N SER A 292 6.29 24.45 10.00
CA SER A 292 4.83 24.54 10.15
C SER A 292 4.31 25.99 10.07
N TYR A 293 3.00 26.19 10.28
CA TYR A 293 2.43 27.53 10.26
C TYR A 293 2.72 28.28 11.56
N ASN A 294 2.42 27.70 12.73
CA ASN A 294 2.54 28.42 13.99
C ASN A 294 3.09 27.57 15.15
N ASN A 295 3.78 26.46 14.86
CA ASN A 295 4.49 25.62 15.84
C ASN A 295 3.81 25.65 17.24
N ALA A 296 2.64 25.02 17.35
CA ALA A 296 1.92 24.83 18.62
C ALA A 296 1.17 26.02 19.27
N ALA A 297 0.99 27.20 18.65
CA ALA A 297 0.18 28.28 19.27
C ALA A 297 -1.33 28.26 18.92
N ALA A 298 -1.87 27.13 18.44
CA ALA A 298 -3.32 26.91 18.34
C ALA A 298 -3.81 26.07 19.53
N ALA A 299 -4.41 26.73 20.53
CA ALA A 299 -5.17 26.22 21.70
C ALA A 299 -4.61 25.07 22.59
N ASN A 300 -3.84 24.11 22.08
CA ASN A 300 -3.43 22.87 22.76
C ASN A 300 -1.94 22.50 22.63
N GLY A 301 -1.08 23.38 22.11
CA GLY A 301 0.33 23.36 22.53
C GLY A 301 1.27 22.28 21.98
N GLU A 302 0.98 21.58 20.88
CA GLU A 302 1.94 20.77 20.07
C GLU A 302 1.19 20.21 18.83
N MET A 303 1.88 19.88 17.73
CA MET A 303 1.27 19.22 16.55
C MET A 303 0.62 17.88 16.92
N SER A 304 1.22 17.16 17.88
CA SER A 304 0.73 15.88 18.40
C SER A 304 -0.65 15.99 19.07
N ASN A 305 -1.03 17.20 19.53
CA ASN A 305 -2.32 17.48 20.18
C ASN A 305 -3.41 17.93 19.19
N LEU A 306 -3.07 18.12 17.91
CA LEU A 306 -4.00 18.49 16.86
C LEU A 306 -4.66 17.26 16.24
N THR A 307 -5.86 17.42 15.69
CA THR A 307 -6.49 16.41 14.84
C THR A 307 -5.71 16.22 13.54
N PRO A 308 -5.84 15.07 12.84
CA PRO A 308 -5.17 14.86 11.55
C PRO A 308 -5.42 15.98 10.52
N ASP A 309 -6.66 16.50 10.45
CA ASP A 309 -7.00 17.59 9.53
C ASP A 309 -6.31 18.90 9.92
N GLU A 310 -6.27 19.23 11.21
CA GLU A 310 -5.55 20.42 11.72
C GLU A 310 -4.04 20.32 11.51
N GLN A 311 -3.44 19.12 11.69
CA GLN A 311 -2.02 18.88 11.39
C GLN A 311 -1.71 19.16 9.93
N ARG A 312 -2.54 18.64 9.02
CA ARG A 312 -2.41 18.88 7.58
C ARG A 312 -2.58 20.35 7.22
N GLU A 313 -3.55 21.04 7.85
CA GLU A 313 -3.77 22.47 7.65
C GLU A 313 -2.54 23.30 8.06
N GLN A 314 -1.89 22.99 9.18
CA GLN A 314 -0.65 23.69 9.59
C GLN A 314 0.45 23.60 8.52
N VAL A 315 0.64 22.41 7.94
CA VAL A 315 1.67 22.17 6.91
C VAL A 315 1.30 22.87 5.60
N GLN A 316 0.07 22.66 5.12
CA GLN A 316 -0.40 23.24 3.86
C GLN A 316 -0.41 24.77 3.90
N LYS A 317 -0.96 25.37 4.96
CA LYS A 317 -1.00 26.82 5.11
C LYS A 317 0.40 27.43 5.12
N SER A 318 1.36 26.78 5.81
CA SER A 318 2.75 27.23 5.82
C SER A 318 3.37 27.22 4.42
N PHE A 319 3.19 26.13 3.66
CA PHE A 319 3.67 26.07 2.28
C PHE A 319 3.02 27.12 1.37
N GLU A 320 1.72 27.39 1.51
CA GLU A 320 1.03 28.43 0.75
C GLU A 320 1.63 29.83 0.99
N ILE A 321 1.82 30.20 2.27
CA ILE A 321 2.40 31.49 2.65
C ILE A 321 3.83 31.62 2.15
N LEU A 322 4.65 30.57 2.32
CA LEU A 322 6.03 30.56 1.85
C LEU A 322 6.08 30.65 0.33
N ALA A 323 5.21 29.93 -0.39
CA ALA A 323 5.16 30.00 -1.84
C ALA A 323 4.78 31.39 -2.35
N GLU A 324 3.86 32.08 -1.66
CA GLU A 324 3.52 33.47 -1.97
C GLU A 324 4.70 34.42 -1.73
N ALA A 325 5.41 34.27 -0.61
CA ALA A 325 6.57 35.11 -0.28
C ALA A 325 7.72 34.91 -1.28
N LEU A 326 8.02 33.65 -1.61
CA LEU A 326 9.12 33.23 -2.49
C LEU A 326 8.82 33.42 -3.97
N GLY A 327 7.55 33.38 -4.38
CA GLY A 327 7.12 33.40 -5.78
C GLY A 327 7.26 32.06 -6.52
N TYR A 328 7.60 30.99 -5.79
CA TYR A 328 7.67 29.60 -6.27
C TYR A 328 7.45 28.65 -5.09
N GLN A 329 7.20 27.37 -5.37
CA GLN A 329 6.99 26.38 -4.30
C GLN A 329 8.29 26.16 -3.51
N PRO A 330 8.30 26.35 -2.17
CA PRO A 330 9.48 26.08 -1.35
C PRO A 330 9.89 24.60 -1.43
N SER A 331 11.08 24.29 -0.92
CA SER A 331 11.44 22.89 -0.63
C SER A 331 10.37 22.28 0.29
N ARG A 332 10.00 21.03 0.00
CA ARG A 332 9.04 20.27 0.80
C ARG A 332 9.71 19.50 1.94
N LEU A 333 11.00 19.75 2.16
CA LEU A 333 11.66 19.41 3.41
C LEU A 333 11.11 20.32 4.51
N VAL A 334 10.84 19.73 5.66
CA VAL A 334 10.32 20.42 6.83
C VAL A 334 11.19 20.13 8.04
N ARG A 335 11.10 20.98 9.05
CA ARG A 335 11.44 20.61 10.42
C ARG A 335 10.20 20.92 11.23
N MET A 336 9.69 19.99 12.03
CA MET A 336 8.66 20.35 13.01
C MET A 336 9.35 20.71 14.33
N GLY A 337 8.64 21.34 15.27
CA GLY A 337 9.17 21.52 16.63
C GLY A 337 9.72 20.20 17.18
N SER A 338 10.72 20.26 18.06
CA SER A 338 11.49 19.08 18.50
C SER A 338 10.68 17.93 19.12
N SER A 339 9.43 18.18 19.53
CA SER A 339 8.47 17.18 20.04
C SER A 339 7.27 16.93 19.10
N ASP A 340 7.20 17.62 17.97
CA ASP A 340 5.99 17.72 17.16
C ASP A 340 5.84 16.59 16.12
N MET A 341 6.94 16.10 15.53
CA MET A 341 6.86 14.99 14.56
C MET A 341 6.91 13.62 15.25
N THR A 342 5.80 13.25 15.86
CA THR A 342 5.57 11.85 16.28
C THR A 342 5.26 10.97 15.07
N ASP A 343 5.46 9.65 15.19
CA ASP A 343 5.10 8.65 14.16
C ASP A 343 3.66 8.84 13.65
N TRP A 344 2.72 9.18 14.55
CA TRP A 344 1.34 9.46 14.20
C TRP A 344 1.17 10.75 13.40
N VAL A 345 1.88 11.82 13.74
CA VAL A 345 1.86 13.07 12.98
C VAL A 345 2.45 12.85 11.59
N ALA A 346 3.57 12.12 11.50
CA ALA A 346 4.18 11.74 10.25
C ALA A 346 3.19 10.99 9.34
N LEU A 347 2.45 10.01 9.86
CA LEU A 347 1.39 9.30 9.11
C LEU A 347 0.32 10.24 8.53
N ASN A 348 0.04 11.36 9.19
CA ASN A 348 -0.99 12.29 8.74
C ASN A 348 -0.49 13.31 7.71
N VAL A 349 0.82 13.54 7.60
CA VAL A 349 1.37 14.62 6.74
C VAL A 349 2.40 14.17 5.72
N PHE A 350 2.83 12.90 5.72
CA PHE A 350 3.94 12.43 4.86
C PHE A 350 3.70 12.61 3.36
N ASP A 351 2.45 12.64 2.88
CA ASP A 351 2.13 12.91 1.47
C ASP A 351 2.25 14.40 1.12
N LEU A 352 2.33 15.27 2.12
CA LEU A 352 2.47 16.72 1.99
C LEU A 352 3.92 17.19 2.06
N ILE A 353 4.87 16.34 2.44
CA ILE A 353 6.29 16.67 2.61
C ILE A 353 7.16 15.68 1.83
N ASP A 354 8.43 16.02 1.63
CA ASP A 354 9.42 15.11 1.02
C ASP A 354 10.34 14.49 2.09
N GLY A 355 10.41 15.09 3.29
CA GLY A 355 11.15 14.57 4.42
C GLY A 355 11.16 15.55 5.59
N GLU A 356 11.52 15.03 6.77
CA GLU A 356 11.80 15.85 7.95
C GLU A 356 13.32 15.93 8.18
N ILE A 357 13.79 17.11 8.55
CA ILE A 357 15.18 17.41 8.84
C ILE A 357 15.33 17.74 10.32
N GLY A 358 15.83 16.79 11.09
CA GLY A 358 16.35 16.98 12.44
C GLY A 358 17.73 17.65 12.44
N TRP A 359 18.54 17.31 13.43
CA TRP A 359 19.89 17.85 13.61
C TRP A 359 20.83 16.81 14.22
N THR A 360 22.11 17.00 13.96
CA THR A 360 23.20 16.19 14.56
C THR A 360 23.83 16.88 15.76
N ILE A 361 23.72 18.21 15.83
CA ILE A 361 24.26 19.05 16.89
C ILE A 361 23.22 20.14 17.18
N ASP A 362 22.92 20.34 18.47
CA ASP A 362 22.05 21.41 18.98
C ASP A 362 22.92 22.40 19.77
N THR A 363 22.84 23.70 19.44
CA THR A 363 23.57 24.74 20.18
C THR A 363 22.96 25.02 21.56
N GLY A 364 21.70 24.66 21.78
CA GLY A 364 20.95 25.02 22.97
C GLY A 364 20.61 26.51 23.05
N ASP A 365 20.79 27.29 21.99
CA ASP A 365 20.55 28.73 21.99
C ASP A 365 19.12 29.13 22.42
N TRP A 366 18.14 28.28 22.17
CA TRP A 366 16.74 28.46 22.59
C TRP A 366 16.52 28.55 24.12
N VAL A 367 17.48 28.12 24.96
CA VAL A 367 17.45 28.34 26.42
C VAL A 367 18.33 29.52 26.88
N ALA A 368 18.70 30.43 25.96
CA ALA A 368 19.57 31.58 26.22
C ALA A 368 20.95 31.16 26.78
N MET A 369 21.55 30.15 26.15
CA MET A 369 22.92 29.72 26.46
C MET A 369 23.92 30.86 26.24
N PRO A 370 24.97 30.99 27.07
CA PRO A 370 26.01 32.00 26.86
C PRO A 370 26.73 31.83 25.51
N GLU A 371 27.16 32.93 24.91
CA GLU A 371 27.89 32.99 23.62
C GLU A 371 29.03 31.96 23.55
N GLU A 372 29.82 31.84 24.62
CA GLU A 372 30.99 30.94 24.62
C GLU A 372 30.59 29.46 24.51
N GLU A 373 29.45 29.07 25.11
CA GLU A 373 28.95 27.69 25.03
C GLU A 373 28.40 27.40 23.63
N ILE A 374 27.66 28.35 23.03
CA ILE A 374 27.20 28.26 21.63
C ILE A 374 28.42 28.16 20.69
N TYR A 375 29.44 29.00 20.91
CA TYR A 375 30.68 28.99 20.14
C TYR A 375 31.39 27.63 20.23
N ASP A 376 31.54 27.07 21.43
CA ASP A 376 32.20 25.78 21.62
C ASP A 376 31.46 24.65 20.89
N VAL A 377 30.12 24.66 20.93
CA VAL A 377 29.30 23.72 20.15
C VAL A 377 29.53 23.90 18.65
N LEU A 378 29.49 25.13 18.13
CA LEU A 378 29.77 25.40 16.71
C LEU A 378 31.18 24.95 16.30
N MET A 379 32.16 25.09 17.18
CA MET A 379 33.53 24.64 16.91
C MET A 379 33.72 23.12 16.95
N SER A 380 32.72 22.37 17.43
CA SER A 380 32.71 20.90 17.51
C SER A 380 32.16 20.19 16.28
N VAL A 381 31.67 20.94 15.28
CA VAL A 381 31.10 20.38 14.04
C VAL A 381 32.07 19.44 13.32
N LYS A 382 31.47 18.45 12.66
CA LYS A 382 32.15 17.45 11.83
C LYS A 382 31.61 17.54 10.39
N PRO A 383 32.33 17.00 9.39
CA PRO A 383 31.75 16.75 8.08
C PRO A 383 30.37 16.11 8.20
N GLY A 384 29.36 16.68 7.53
CA GLY A 384 27.98 16.20 7.58
C GLY A 384 27.14 16.75 8.75
N SER A 385 27.71 17.58 9.63
CA SER A 385 26.93 18.15 10.72
C SER A 385 25.79 19.03 10.20
N ILE A 386 24.57 18.70 10.64
CA ILE A 386 23.39 19.57 10.60
C ILE A 386 23.29 20.25 11.96
N VAL A 387 23.47 21.57 11.99
CA VAL A 387 23.53 22.39 13.21
C VAL A 387 22.20 23.10 13.39
N ARG A 388 21.52 22.85 14.50
CA ARG A 388 20.30 23.55 14.89
C ARG A 388 20.62 24.81 15.69
N MET A 389 20.09 25.93 15.21
CA MET A 389 20.09 27.25 15.84
C MET A 389 18.73 27.91 15.59
N HIS A 390 18.51 29.10 16.15
CA HIS A 390 17.27 29.84 15.98
C HIS A 390 17.56 31.28 15.53
N ASP A 391 16.75 31.78 14.60
CA ASP A 391 16.72 33.21 14.24
C ASP A 391 15.43 33.89 14.74
N GLY A 392 14.50 33.12 15.31
CA GLY A 392 13.27 33.59 15.95
C GLY A 392 13.00 32.90 17.30
N GLY A 393 11.77 33.03 17.79
CA GLY A 393 11.27 32.32 18.99
C GLY A 393 11.71 32.92 20.34
N ALA A 394 13.00 33.17 20.51
CA ALA A 394 13.63 33.71 21.72
C ALA A 394 14.60 34.88 21.39
N GLU A 395 15.27 35.43 22.41
CA GLU A 395 16.39 36.36 22.21
C GLU A 395 17.61 35.61 21.67
N GLN A 396 18.25 36.15 20.63
CA GLN A 396 19.32 35.48 19.87
C GLN A 396 20.62 36.29 19.81
N ASP A 397 20.82 37.25 20.72
CA ASP A 397 22.04 38.08 20.76
C ASP A 397 23.32 37.24 20.92
N GLU A 398 23.26 36.19 21.75
CA GLU A 398 24.38 35.27 22.00
C GLU A 398 24.66 34.41 20.76
N THR A 399 23.63 33.95 20.04
CA THR A 399 23.74 33.24 18.76
C THR A 399 24.41 34.09 17.69
N VAL A 400 23.95 35.34 17.53
CA VAL A 400 24.53 36.32 16.60
C VAL A 400 26.01 36.57 16.92
N SER A 401 26.35 36.71 18.20
CA SER A 401 27.73 36.95 18.66
C SER A 401 28.63 35.73 18.44
N ALA A 402 28.13 34.53 18.73
CA ALA A 402 28.85 33.27 18.52
C ALA A 402 29.12 33.03 17.03
N LEU A 403 28.14 33.28 16.14
CA LEU A 403 28.29 33.15 14.69
C LEU A 403 29.38 34.07 14.13
N LYS A 404 29.43 35.34 14.57
CA LYS A 404 30.47 36.31 14.17
C LYS A 404 31.89 35.79 14.45
N ARG A 405 32.07 34.97 15.48
CA ARG A 405 33.35 34.36 15.84
C ARG A 405 33.57 33.00 15.17
N ALA A 406 32.57 32.14 15.17
CA ALA A 406 32.70 30.74 14.77
C ALA A 406 32.86 30.58 13.25
N LEU A 407 32.06 31.30 12.43
CA LEU A 407 32.08 31.09 10.98
C LEU A 407 33.46 31.40 10.34
N PRO A 408 34.14 32.51 10.67
CA PRO A 408 35.49 32.75 10.16
C PRO A 408 36.49 31.66 10.59
N ALA A 409 36.36 31.17 11.82
CA ALA A 409 37.25 30.13 12.38
C ALA A 409 37.04 28.78 11.70
N LEU A 410 35.79 28.38 11.47
CA LEU A 410 35.42 27.16 10.76
C LEU A 410 35.81 27.22 9.27
N LYS A 411 35.58 28.36 8.60
CA LYS A 411 36.04 28.60 7.23
C LYS A 411 37.55 28.43 7.11
N LYS A 412 38.32 28.96 8.07
CA LYS A 412 39.79 28.76 8.13
C LYS A 412 40.19 27.30 8.35
N LYS A 413 39.36 26.49 9.02
CA LYS A 413 39.55 25.03 9.15
C LYS A 413 39.18 24.25 7.88
N GLY A 414 38.71 24.94 6.84
CA GLY A 414 38.34 24.39 5.54
C GLY A 414 36.90 23.89 5.47
N PHE A 415 36.02 24.32 6.38
CA PHE A 415 34.60 24.03 6.28
C PHE A 415 33.91 24.93 5.25
N GLU A 416 33.04 24.32 4.46
CA GLU A 416 32.11 24.97 3.55
C GLU A 416 30.69 24.85 4.13
N PHE A 417 29.92 25.94 4.07
CA PHE A 417 28.57 26.00 4.62
C PHE A 417 27.56 25.92 3.49
N VAL A 418 26.76 24.86 3.51
CA VAL A 418 25.85 24.48 2.42
C VAL A 418 24.41 24.47 2.91
N THR A 419 23.45 24.52 1.99
CA THR A 419 22.04 24.26 2.30
C THR A 419 21.82 22.77 2.61
N ILE A 420 20.63 22.41 3.12
CA ILE A 420 20.28 21.00 3.32
C ILE A 420 20.17 20.27 1.98
N ASP A 421 19.58 20.88 0.94
CA ASP A 421 19.51 20.28 -0.39
C ASP A 421 20.92 19.99 -0.94
N GLU A 422 21.83 20.95 -0.85
CA GLU A 422 23.23 20.77 -1.27
C GLU A 422 23.97 19.70 -0.43
N LEU A 423 23.68 19.61 0.87
CA LEU A 423 24.22 18.57 1.73
C LEU A 423 23.74 17.18 1.29
N LEU A 424 22.44 17.03 1.01
CA LEU A 424 21.84 15.78 0.55
C LEU A 424 22.37 15.36 -0.84
N GLU A 425 22.54 16.30 -1.76
CA GLU A 425 23.11 16.04 -3.09
C GLU A 425 24.58 15.58 -3.04
N ARG A 426 25.32 16.02 -2.02
CA ARG A 426 26.76 15.77 -1.87
C ARG A 426 27.09 14.68 -0.83
N SER A 427 26.08 14.03 -0.27
CA SER A 427 26.24 13.01 0.77
C SER A 427 25.58 11.70 0.37
N THR A 428 26.01 10.62 1.03
CA THR A 428 25.31 9.34 1.01
C THR A 428 24.65 9.09 2.38
N PRO A 429 23.61 8.25 2.47
CA PRO A 429 23.06 7.85 3.76
C PRO A 429 24.11 7.12 4.61
N ALA A 430 24.49 7.72 5.75
CA ALA A 430 25.28 7.06 6.77
C ALA A 430 24.40 6.02 7.46
N ASN A 431 24.49 4.76 7.06
CA ASN A 431 23.71 3.71 7.72
C ASN A 431 24.37 3.40 9.07
N ARG A 432 23.92 4.07 10.13
CA ARG A 432 24.15 3.57 11.49
C ARG A 432 23.30 2.30 11.61
N ASN A 433 23.86 1.18 11.16
CA ASN A 433 23.22 -0.12 11.31
C ASN A 433 22.68 -0.23 12.75
N THR A 434 21.46 -0.71 12.88
CA THR A 434 20.86 -1.16 14.15
C THR A 434 21.57 -2.42 14.67
N SER A 435 22.90 -2.51 14.54
CA SER A 435 23.73 -3.62 14.94
C SER A 435 24.09 -3.53 16.42
N GLY A 436 23.08 -3.60 17.27
CA GLY A 436 23.23 -4.44 18.45
C GLY A 436 23.14 -5.88 17.96
N LYS A 437 24.28 -6.52 17.67
CA LYS A 437 24.49 -7.93 17.28
C LYS A 437 24.91 -8.17 15.81
N ALA A 438 26.11 -7.74 15.42
CA ALA A 438 26.77 -8.26 14.21
C ALA A 438 28.32 -8.20 14.19
N ASP A 439 29.01 -7.96 15.32
CA ASP A 439 30.48 -7.90 15.37
C ASP A 439 31.09 -8.88 16.39
N ALA A 440 30.55 -10.09 16.51
CA ALA A 440 31.08 -11.12 17.41
C ALA A 440 31.15 -12.50 16.76
N GLU A 441 31.56 -12.59 15.48
CA GLU A 441 31.92 -13.86 14.84
C GLU A 441 33.08 -13.65 13.86
N ASP A 442 34.18 -13.04 14.29
CA ASP A 442 35.47 -13.17 13.60
C ASP A 442 36.65 -12.89 14.55
N SER A 443 36.78 -13.68 15.61
CA SER A 443 38.00 -13.62 16.45
C SER A 443 38.29 -14.83 17.35
N ASP A 444 37.85 -16.05 17.02
CA ASP A 444 38.22 -17.25 17.80
C ASP A 444 38.58 -18.46 16.90
N GLU A 445 39.53 -18.25 15.98
CA GLU A 445 40.40 -19.33 15.46
C GLU A 445 41.86 -19.05 15.87
N ALA A 446 42.13 -19.06 17.17
CA ALA A 446 43.47 -19.31 17.70
C ALA A 446 43.37 -19.81 19.14
N GLU A 447 44.11 -20.87 19.44
CA GLU A 447 44.37 -21.42 20.78
C GLU A 447 43.40 -22.49 21.31
N SER A 448 43.49 -23.70 20.75
CA SER A 448 43.18 -24.92 21.49
C SER A 448 44.28 -25.98 21.35
N GLU A 449 45.50 -25.64 21.79
CA GLU A 449 46.49 -26.66 22.16
C GLU A 449 47.35 -26.16 23.33
N ARG A 450 47.07 -26.63 24.56
CA ARG A 450 48.06 -27.18 25.52
C ARG A 450 47.50 -27.36 26.94
N SER A 451 47.85 -28.52 27.51
CA SER A 451 47.93 -28.93 28.93
C SER A 451 46.64 -28.86 29.75
N ALA A 452 45.99 -29.95 30.18
CA ALA A 452 46.45 -31.13 30.92
C ALA A 452 47.08 -30.82 32.30
N ASP A 453 46.44 -31.45 33.30
CA ASP A 453 46.96 -31.89 34.59
C ASP A 453 46.89 -30.98 35.84
N GLU A 454 45.91 -31.38 36.67
CA GLU A 454 46.04 -31.82 38.07
C GLU A 454 46.13 -30.84 39.25
N ALA A 455 45.36 -31.25 40.28
CA ALA A 455 45.44 -30.98 41.72
C ALA A 455 45.04 -29.56 42.19
N GLY A 456 44.16 -29.37 43.18
CA GLY A 456 43.52 -30.28 44.12
C GLY A 456 43.25 -29.55 45.44
N SER A 457 42.14 -29.90 46.11
CA SER A 457 41.87 -29.78 47.57
C SER A 457 41.89 -28.37 48.20
N SER A 458 40.82 -27.85 48.81
CA SER A 458 40.21 -28.14 50.15
C SER A 458 40.09 -26.75 50.82
N SER A 459 39.30 -26.41 51.84
CA SER A 459 38.14 -26.91 52.58
C SER A 459 37.84 -25.81 53.62
N ALA A 460 36.61 -25.80 54.14
CA ALA A 460 36.22 -25.33 55.48
C ALA A 460 36.05 -23.83 55.79
N ALA A 461 34.77 -23.43 55.85
CA ALA A 461 34.03 -22.83 56.98
C ALA A 461 34.79 -22.16 58.16
N ALA A 462 34.37 -20.95 58.55
CA ALA A 462 33.56 -20.68 59.77
C ALA A 462 33.45 -19.18 60.11
N GLU A 463 32.20 -18.77 60.41
CA GLU A 463 31.73 -17.84 61.46
C GLU A 463 32.27 -16.39 61.61
N SER A 464 31.35 -15.41 61.56
CA SER A 464 30.81 -14.66 62.73
C SER A 464 30.48 -13.17 62.45
N GLY A 465 29.37 -12.69 63.03
CA GLY A 465 29.04 -11.28 63.33
C GLY A 465 28.36 -10.48 62.22
N ASP A 466 27.02 -10.38 62.16
CA ASP A 466 26.14 -9.47 62.92
C ASP A 466 26.19 -7.99 62.47
N SER A 467 25.17 -7.55 61.73
CA SER A 467 24.27 -6.47 62.17
C SER A 467 23.13 -6.28 61.17
N ALA A 468 21.90 -6.48 61.63
CA ALA A 468 20.67 -6.11 60.93
C ALA A 468 20.20 -4.71 61.37
N ALA A 469 19.66 -3.93 60.44
CA ALA A 469 18.55 -3.01 60.71
C ALA A 469 17.86 -2.64 59.38
N ALA A 470 16.57 -2.99 59.31
CA ALA A 470 15.64 -2.64 58.26
C ALA A 470 15.13 -1.20 58.43
N SER A 471 14.74 -0.55 57.33
CA SER A 471 13.73 0.50 57.36
C SER A 471 12.94 0.52 56.05
N GLU A 472 11.67 0.14 56.15
CA GLU A 472 10.61 0.49 55.21
C GLU A 472 10.39 2.01 55.18
N SER A 473 10.04 2.58 54.02
CA SER A 473 9.21 3.80 54.01
C SER A 473 8.39 3.87 52.73
N ALA A 474 7.12 4.20 52.93
CA ALA A 474 6.00 4.11 52.01
C ALA A 474 5.77 5.41 51.22
N SER A 475 5.04 5.28 50.11
CA SER A 475 4.43 6.34 49.29
C SER A 475 3.53 7.30 50.08
N PRO A 476 3.28 8.52 49.55
CA PRO A 476 2.06 9.25 49.86
C PRO A 476 1.09 9.30 48.67
N ALA A 477 -0.17 9.04 48.97
CA ALA A 477 -1.34 9.39 48.16
C ALA A 477 -1.87 10.77 48.59
N ALA A 478 -2.32 11.58 47.64
CA ALA A 478 -3.02 12.83 47.88
C ALA A 478 -4.55 12.60 47.80
N ALA A 479 -5.27 13.15 48.77
CA ALA A 479 -6.74 13.10 48.88
C ALA A 479 -7.35 14.51 48.79
N SER A 480 -8.56 14.56 48.25
CA SER A 480 -9.42 15.73 48.05
C SER A 480 -10.30 16.08 49.25
N SER A 481 -10.58 17.38 49.43
CA SER A 481 -11.82 18.00 49.95
C SER A 481 -11.58 19.53 49.93
N GLY A 482 -12.45 20.44 49.50
CA GLY A 482 -13.90 20.54 49.69
C GLY A 482 -14.19 21.87 50.42
N GLU A 483 -14.66 22.87 49.66
CA GLU A 483 -15.51 24.05 49.99
C GLU A 483 -15.34 24.83 51.32
N ASP A 484 -15.19 26.16 51.21
CA ASP A 484 -15.95 27.11 52.03
C ASP A 484 -16.12 28.50 51.35
N SER A 485 -17.28 29.11 51.53
CA SER A 485 -17.73 30.40 50.94
C SER A 485 -17.91 31.46 52.02
N ALA A 486 -17.54 32.73 51.78
CA ALA A 486 -18.22 33.91 52.34
C ALA A 486 -17.72 35.25 51.75
N ASP A 487 -18.69 35.98 51.19
CA ASP A 487 -18.96 37.43 51.12
C ASP A 487 -17.93 38.50 51.56
N GLY A 488 -17.91 39.60 50.77
CA GLY A 488 -17.49 40.94 51.20
C GLY A 488 -17.33 41.95 50.07
N ALA A 489 -18.24 42.93 49.98
CA ALA A 489 -18.44 43.92 48.92
C ALA A 489 -17.59 45.21 49.03
N ASP A 490 -17.38 45.91 47.90
CA ASP A 490 -17.48 47.38 47.66
C ASP A 490 -16.91 47.73 46.26
N SER A 491 -17.68 48.21 45.26
CA SER A 491 -18.13 49.60 44.96
C SER A 491 -16.97 50.59 44.72
N ASP A 492 -16.85 51.48 43.72
CA ASP A 492 -17.69 52.15 42.71
C ASP A 492 -16.67 52.91 41.78
N SER A 493 -16.75 53.08 40.45
CA SER A 493 -17.61 54.07 39.76
C SER A 493 -17.12 54.33 38.31
N SER A 494 -18.08 54.42 37.37
CA SER A 494 -17.97 55.16 36.10
C SER A 494 -19.38 55.51 35.60
N PRO A 495 -19.65 56.72 35.06
CA PRO A 495 -21.02 57.15 34.77
C PRO A 495 -21.47 56.94 33.31
N ALA A 496 -22.79 56.75 33.17
CA ALA A 496 -23.62 56.70 31.95
C ALA A 496 -23.79 58.11 31.29
N ALA A 497 -24.46 58.38 30.16
CA ALA A 497 -25.54 57.74 29.38
C ALA A 497 -25.69 58.45 28.00
N GLY A 498 -26.46 57.88 27.05
CA GLY A 498 -26.89 58.63 25.84
C GLY A 498 -27.69 57.90 24.75
N THR A 499 -28.90 57.45 25.08
CA THR A 499 -30.16 57.23 24.32
C THR A 499 -30.25 57.32 22.76
N THR A 500 -30.73 56.20 22.17
CA THR A 500 -31.73 55.90 21.09
C THR A 500 -32.58 57.03 20.44
N PRO A 501 -33.23 56.82 19.26
CA PRO A 501 -34.04 55.64 18.81
C PRO A 501 -33.52 54.83 17.62
#